data_AF-A0A651HWX2-F1
#
_entry.id   AF-A0A651HWX2-F1
#
_cell.length_a   1.000
_cell.length_b   1.000
_cell.length_c   1.000
_cell.angle_alpha   90.00
_cell.angle_beta   90.00
_cell.angle_gamma   90.00
#
_symmetry.space_group_name_H-M   'P 1'
#
loop_
_entity.id
_entity.type
_entity.pdbx_description
1 polymer ?
#
loop_
_entity_poly.entity_id
_entity_poly.type
_entity_poly.pdbx_seq_one_letter_code
_entity_poly.pdbx_strand_id
1 'polypeptide(L)'
;MILAVLIAVSFVNGYQLFIDHVLYGILILSLFIPIFYSEFILGFVLGMTLTFGAILPTIFILAMAVPGLVIYRFIRPFIIRLAGLIPG
;
A
#
# COMPACT_ATOMS: atom_id res chain seq x y z
N MET A 1 6.62 -1.47 7.52
CA MET A 1 7.64 -2.52 7.67
C MET A 1 7.07 -3.94 7.60
N ILE A 2 6.18 -4.37 8.51
CA ILE A 2 5.74 -5.79 8.58
C ILE A 2 5.18 -6.30 7.24
N LEU A 3 4.30 -5.53 6.60
CA LEU A 3 3.74 -5.88 5.28
C LEU A 3 4.83 -6.08 4.21
N ALA A 4 5.86 -5.24 4.23
CA ALA A 4 6.97 -5.31 3.26
C ALA A 4 7.81 -6.57 3.47
N VAL A 5 8.12 -6.91 4.72
CA VAL A 5 8.81 -8.16 5.07
C VAL A 5 7.95 -9.37 4.67
N LEU A 6 6.64 -9.32 4.89
CA LEU A 6 5.72 -10.38 4.51
C LEU A 6 5.73 -10.58 2.98
N ILE A 7 5.68 -9.51 2.20
CA ILE A 7 5.78 -9.57 0.73
C ILE A 7 7.13 -10.16 0.30
N ALA A 8 8.24 -9.68 0.90
CA ALA A 8 9.58 -10.18 0.60
C ALA A 8 9.69 -11.69 0.85
N VAL A 9 9.25 -12.16 2.02
CA VAL A 9 9.25 -13.58 2.39
C VAL A 9 8.32 -14.36 1.47
N SER A 10 7.12 -13.86 1.19
CA SER A 10 6.16 -14.53 0.31
C SER A 10 6.70 -14.71 -1.10
N PHE A 11 7.44 -13.71 -1.62
CA PHE A 11 8.05 -13.78 -2.93
C PHE A 11 9.19 -14.80 -2.96
N VAL A 12 10.08 -14.79 -1.97
CA VAL A 12 11.21 -15.74 -1.88
C VAL A 12 10.71 -17.19 -1.77
N ASN A 13 9.60 -17.42 -1.08
CA ASN A 13 9.00 -18.75 -0.91
C ASN A 13 8.02 -19.14 -2.03
N GLY A 14 7.81 -18.27 -3.04
CA GLY A 14 6.94 -18.58 -4.18
C GLY A 14 5.44 -18.64 -3.85
N TYR A 15 4.97 -17.97 -2.81
CA TYR A 15 3.54 -17.89 -2.46
C TYR A 15 2.78 -16.94 -3.40
N GLN A 16 2.56 -17.39 -4.65
CA GLN A 16 1.95 -16.60 -5.72
C GLN A 16 0.57 -16.04 -5.36
N LEU A 17 -0.29 -16.82 -4.69
CA LEU A 17 -1.63 -16.37 -4.29
C LEU A 17 -1.58 -15.06 -3.51
N PHE A 18 -0.64 -14.93 -2.56
CA PHE A 18 -0.50 -13.71 -1.78
C PHE A 18 0.07 -12.55 -2.63
N ILE A 19 1.10 -12.82 -3.43
CA ILE A 19 1.78 -11.80 -4.26
C ILE A 19 0.82 -11.20 -5.29
N ASP A 20 0.00 -12.02 -5.94
CA ASP A 20 -0.95 -11.58 -6.97
C ASP A 20 -2.05 -10.67 -6.40
N HIS A 21 -2.36 -10.81 -5.11
CA HIS A 21 -3.43 -10.07 -4.44
C HIS A 21 -2.96 -8.91 -3.57
N VAL A 22 -1.65 -8.84 -3.24
CA VAL A 22 -1.15 -7.86 -2.27
C VAL A 22 -1.33 -6.42 -2.74
N LEU A 23 -1.28 -6.18 -4.05
CA LEU A 23 -1.50 -4.86 -4.63
C LEU A 23 -2.90 -4.33 -4.30
N TYR A 24 -3.93 -5.16 -4.49
CA TYR A 24 -5.31 -4.81 -4.12
C TYR A 24 -5.44 -4.60 -2.61
N GLY A 25 -4.75 -5.42 -1.80
CA GLY A 25 -4.71 -5.24 -0.35
C GLY A 25 -4.16 -3.89 0.07
N ILE A 26 -3.04 -3.44 -0.53
CA ILE A 26 -2.43 -2.13 -0.28
C ILE A 26 -3.39 -0.99 -0.66
N LEU A 27 -4.09 -1.11 -1.79
CA LEU A 27 -5.08 -0.10 -2.21
C LEU A 27 -6.28 -0.04 -1.28
N ILE A 28 -6.79 -1.18 -0.81
CA ILE A 28 -7.89 -1.21 0.16
C ILE A 28 -7.44 -0.59 1.49
N LEU A 29 -6.22 -0.91 1.96
CA LEU A 29 -5.61 -0.29 3.14
C LEU A 29 -5.50 1.23 3.01
N SER A 30 -5.28 1.74 1.79
CA SER A 30 -5.21 3.18 1.54
C SER A 30 -6.52 3.94 1.80
N LEU A 31 -7.67 3.25 1.93
CA LEU A 31 -8.92 3.88 2.38
C LEU A 31 -8.87 4.30 3.84
N PHE A 32 -8.12 3.59 4.67
CA PHE A 32 -8.05 3.80 6.12
C PHE A 32 -6.76 4.52 6.53
N ILE A 33 -5.64 4.17 5.89
CA ILE A 33 -4.31 4.64 6.24
C ILE A 33 -3.69 5.38 5.04
N PRO A 34 -3.18 6.60 5.22
CA PRO A 34 -2.47 7.32 4.17
C PRO A 34 -1.11 6.68 3.86
N ILE A 35 -1.10 5.76 2.89
CA ILE A 35 0.11 5.01 2.48
C ILE A 35 1.19 5.87 1.79
N PHE A 36 0.85 7.11 1.43
CA PHE A 36 1.73 8.06 0.74
C PHE A 36 2.65 8.85 1.68
N TYR A 37 2.58 8.64 3.00
CA TYR A 37 3.53 9.24 3.93
C TYR A 37 4.93 8.65 3.77
N SER A 38 5.94 9.50 3.93
CA SER A 38 7.35 9.15 3.74
C SER A 38 7.80 7.99 4.64
N GLU A 39 7.30 7.89 5.86
CA GLU A 39 7.61 6.83 6.83
C GLU A 39 7.16 5.45 6.32
N PHE A 40 6.00 5.37 5.65
CA PHE A 40 5.49 4.14 5.06
C PHE A 40 6.31 3.75 3.83
N ILE A 41 6.62 4.72 2.97
CA ILE A 41 7.46 4.55 1.79
C ILE A 41 8.85 4.02 2.21
N LEU A 42 9.51 4.71 3.14
CA LEU A 42 10.82 4.31 3.66
C LEU A 42 10.78 2.95 4.35
N GLY A 43 9.79 2.71 5.20
CA GLY A 43 9.62 1.43 5.88
C GLY A 43 9.26 0.27 4.94
N PHE A 44 8.70 0.55 3.76
CA PHE A 44 8.50 -0.44 2.71
C PHE A 44 9.79 -0.74 1.97
N VAL A 45 10.52 0.31 1.54
CA VAL A 45 11.80 0.17 0.86
C VAL A 45 12.78 -0.61 1.73
N LEU A 46 12.99 -0.18 2.99
CA LEU A 46 13.90 -0.89 3.91
C LEU A 46 13.53 -2.36 4.11
N GLY A 47 12.24 -2.69 4.18
CA GLY A 47 11.78 -4.07 4.35
C GLY A 47 12.01 -4.97 3.12
N MET A 48 12.11 -4.39 1.93
CA MET A 48 12.26 -5.10 0.66
C MET A 48 13.68 -4.99 0.08
N THR A 49 14.53 -4.09 0.60
CA THR A 49 15.89 -3.85 0.08
C THR A 49 16.77 -5.09 0.14
N LEU A 50 16.59 -5.96 1.14
CA LEU A 50 17.40 -7.18 1.26
C LEU A 50 17.09 -8.23 0.18
N THR A 51 15.88 -8.24 -0.38
CA THR A 51 15.45 -9.22 -1.40
C THR A 51 15.51 -8.67 -2.82
N PHE A 52 15.16 -7.40 -3.04
CA PHE A 52 15.04 -6.79 -4.37
C PHE A 52 15.97 -5.60 -4.61
N GLY A 53 16.80 -5.24 -3.63
CA GLY A 53 17.53 -3.98 -3.63
C GLY A 53 16.62 -2.78 -3.40
N ALA A 54 17.16 -1.57 -3.45
CA ALA A 54 16.39 -0.36 -3.12
C ALA A 54 15.56 0.17 -4.30
N ILE A 55 15.99 -0.05 -5.55
CA ILE A 55 15.42 0.61 -6.73
C ILE A 55 14.00 0.12 -7.02
N LEU A 56 13.82 -1.20 -7.14
CA LEU A 56 12.52 -1.80 -7.50
C LEU A 56 11.42 -1.49 -6.46
N PRO A 57 11.65 -1.68 -5.14
CA PRO A 57 10.66 -1.34 -4.13
C PRO A 57 10.33 0.14 -4.08
N THR A 58 11.30 1.02 -4.37
CA THR A 58 11.09 2.47 -4.41
C THR A 58 10.16 2.87 -5.54
N ILE A 59 10.41 2.38 -6.76
CA ILE A 59 9.55 2.66 -7.91
C ILE A 59 8.14 2.10 -7.66
N PHE A 60 8.05 0.87 -7.13
CA PHE A 60 6.77 0.23 -6.83
C PHE A 60 5.94 1.04 -5.82
N ILE A 61 6.52 1.38 -4.67
CA ILE A 61 5.76 2.07 -3.62
C ILE A 61 5.40 3.51 -4.02
N LEU A 62 6.24 4.18 -4.82
CA LEU A 62 5.92 5.49 -5.39
C LEU A 62 4.76 5.40 -6.38
N ALA A 63 4.77 4.40 -7.26
CA ALA A 63 3.66 4.14 -8.17
C ALA A 63 2.36 3.84 -7.42
N MET A 64 2.44 3.20 -6.24
CA MET A 64 1.29 2.92 -5.37
C MET A 64 0.86 4.11 -4.50
N ALA A 65 1.77 5.03 -4.18
CA ALA A 65 1.47 6.22 -3.39
C ALA A 65 0.49 7.16 -4.13
N VAL A 66 0.60 7.27 -5.47
CA VAL A 66 -0.30 8.08 -6.29
C VAL A 66 -1.77 7.61 -6.19
N PRO A 67 -2.13 6.36 -6.53
CA PRO A 67 -3.50 5.88 -6.35
C PRO A 67 -3.91 5.86 -4.88
N GLY A 68 -3.00 5.56 -3.94
CA GLY A 68 -3.29 5.63 -2.51
C GLY A 68 -3.70 7.03 -2.04
N LEU A 69 -3.04 8.08 -2.55
CA LEU A 69 -3.42 9.47 -2.30
C LEU A 69 -4.81 9.77 -2.87
N VAL A 70 -5.08 9.33 -4.10
CA VAL A 70 -6.40 9.52 -4.74
C VAL A 70 -7.50 8.85 -3.92
N ILE A 71 -7.28 7.59 -3.52
CA ILE A 71 -8.23 6.81 -2.73
C ILE A 71 -8.48 7.47 -1.37
N TYR A 72 -7.42 7.82 -0.64
CA TYR A 72 -7.55 8.40 0.69
C TYR A 72 -8.18 9.80 0.67
N ARG A 73 -7.83 10.64 -0.32
CA ARG A 73 -8.26 12.04 -0.37
C ARG A 73 -9.63 12.21 -1.02
N PHE A 74 -9.95 11.45 -2.06
CA PHE A 74 -11.17 11.66 -2.85
C PHE A 74 -12.20 10.55 -2.63
N ILE A 75 -11.79 9.28 -2.60
CA ILE A 75 -12.73 8.17 -2.50
C ILE A 75 -13.26 8.01 -1.07
N ARG A 76 -12.41 8.12 -0.06
CA ARG A 76 -12.81 8.07 1.35
C ARG A 76 -13.93 9.05 1.72
N PRO A 77 -13.83 10.37 1.47
CA PRO A 77 -14.93 11.29 1.81
C PRO A 77 -16.18 11.03 0.97
N PHE A 78 -16.03 10.56 -0.27
CA PHE A 78 -17.17 10.19 -1.11
C PHE A 78 -17.94 9.00 -0.53
N ILE A 79 -17.23 7.96 -0.07
CA ILE A 79 -17.82 6.80 0.63
C ILE A 79 -18.52 7.24 1.91
N ILE A 80 -17.89 8.08 2.74
CA ILE A 80 -18.47 8.56 4.01
C ILE A 80 -19.76 9.37 3.74
N ARG A 81 -19.76 10.19 2.67
CA ARG A 81 -20.92 10.97 2.26
C ARG A 81 -22.06 10.10 1.74
N LEU A 82 -21.74 9.07 0.95
CA LEU A 82 -22.72 8.07 0.48
C LEU A 82 -23.27 7.19 1.60
N ALA A 83 -22.44 6.85 2.58
CA ALA A 83 -22.83 6.04 3.74
C ALA A 83 -23.75 6.80 4.72
N GLY A 84 -24.11 8.06 4.45
CA GLY A 84 -25.09 8.82 5.23
C GLY A 84 -24.64 9.21 6.64
N LEU A 85 -23.35 9.09 6.96
CA LEU A 85 -22.80 9.39 8.29
C LEU A 85 -22.55 10.90 8.53
N ILE A 86 -23.11 11.76 7.70
CA ILE A 86 -23.14 13.22 7.89
C ILE A 86 -24.61 13.64 7.72
N PRO A 87 -25.35 14.00 8.79
CA PRO A 87 -26.53 14.81 8.64
C PRO A 87 -26.07 16.16 8.09
N GLY A 88 -26.68 16.60 6.99
CA GLY A 88 -26.38 17.88 6.35
C GLY A 88 -26.53 19.06 7.31
#